data_AF-A0A6P8J5R8-F1
#
_entry.id   AF-A0A6P8J5R8-F1
#
_cell.length_a   1.000
_cell.length_b   1.000
_cell.length_c   1.000
_cell.angle_alpha   90.00
_cell.angle_beta   90.00
_cell.angle_gamma   90.00
#
_symmetry.space_group_name_H-M   'P 1'
#
loop_
_entity.id
_entity.type
_entity.pdbx_description
1 polymer ?
#
loop_
_entity_poly.entity_id
_entity_poly.type
_entity_poly.pdbx_seq_one_letter_code
_entity_poly.pdbx_strand_id
1 'polypeptide(L)'
;MKFSYQEEYRRLLLSFSFGFDRDTFDIQQQTTQVPDKMDCVFACVGVPWCRSMNFQTTAHNNGLHVCELLSTDKHTHQKNMTRNDTFIHFSIKNQCIESPCLNGGTCSLQINRHDYHCQCKKGYHGLPFGCSSHANITDATRNVNNANTTAPIKCDKRIALGWYRFSGAAGVRMPTNCVPTSRCSTHASGWLSDPHPTIEQGTTTMKVCFHWSKNCCNWSRSINVTNCGEFFIYQFVPTLTCSLRYCSEH
;
A
#
# COMPACT_ATOMS: atom_id res chain seq x y z
N MET A 1 13.00 19.51 -10.17
CA MET A 1 11.82 18.86 -9.54
C MET A 1 10.56 19.61 -9.98
N LYS A 2 9.55 18.92 -10.53
CA LYS A 2 8.23 19.51 -10.75
C LYS A 2 7.45 19.41 -9.44
N PHE A 3 7.36 20.50 -8.69
CA PHE A 3 6.49 20.58 -7.52
C PHE A 3 5.05 20.87 -7.97
N SER A 4 4.09 20.18 -7.38
CA SER A 4 2.68 20.38 -7.67
C SER A 4 2.00 20.90 -6.40
N TYR A 5 1.39 22.09 -6.47
CA TYR A 5 0.65 22.72 -5.38
C TYR A 5 -0.75 23.13 -5.90
N GLN A 6 -1.67 23.42 -4.99
CA GLN A 6 -2.97 24.04 -5.32
C GLN A 6 -2.99 25.46 -4.74
N GLU A 7 -3.30 26.44 -5.58
CA GLU A 7 -3.43 27.85 -5.21
C GLU A 7 -4.90 28.19 -4.90
N GLU A 8 -5.15 28.98 -3.86
CA GLU A 8 -6.49 29.49 -3.54
C GLU A 8 -6.40 30.89 -2.89
N TYR A 9 -7.24 31.84 -3.32
CA TYR A 9 -7.34 33.22 -2.77
C TYR A 9 -8.09 33.26 -1.43
N ARG A 10 -7.60 32.47 -0.48
CA ARG A 10 -8.14 32.34 0.87
C ARG A 10 -6.96 32.23 1.83
N ARG A 11 -7.18 32.57 3.10
CA ARG A 11 -6.22 32.41 4.18
C ARG A 11 -6.79 31.39 5.18
N LEU A 12 -5.96 30.43 5.58
CA LEU A 12 -6.32 29.55 6.69
C LEU A 12 -6.08 30.32 8.01
N LEU A 13 -7.14 30.58 8.77
CA LEU A 13 -7.05 31.22 10.08
C LEU A 13 -7.00 30.15 11.17
N LEU A 14 -6.00 30.25 12.04
CA LEU A 14 -5.95 29.48 13.28
C LEU A 14 -6.70 30.30 14.33
N SER A 15 -7.97 29.96 14.60
CA SER A 15 -8.69 30.56 15.72
C SER A 15 -8.09 30.03 17.02
N PHE A 16 -7.42 30.89 17.80
CA PHE A 16 -7.24 30.66 19.23
C PHE A 16 -8.60 30.81 19.90
N SER A 17 -9.39 29.76 19.94
CA SER A 17 -10.56 29.71 20.79
C SER A 17 -10.08 29.61 22.23
N PHE A 18 -10.00 30.74 22.94
CA PHE A 18 -9.98 30.73 24.41
C PHE A 18 -11.30 30.10 24.88
N GLY A 19 -11.29 28.80 25.15
CA GLY A 19 -12.45 28.05 25.60
C GLY A 19 -12.07 26.61 25.91
N PHE A 20 -12.23 26.23 27.18
CA PHE A 20 -12.01 24.90 27.73
C PHE A 20 -12.63 23.79 26.87
N ASP A 21 -11.80 23.01 26.16
CA ASP A 21 -12.04 21.59 25.90
C ASP A 21 -10.69 20.90 25.62
N ARG A 22 -10.40 19.86 26.40
CA ARG A 22 -9.17 19.06 26.29
C ARG A 22 -9.26 18.12 25.08
N ASP A 23 -9.09 18.65 23.87
CA ASP A 23 -8.72 17.88 22.66
C ASP A 23 -8.30 18.79 21.48
N THR A 24 -7.70 19.95 21.75
CA THR A 24 -7.11 20.80 20.71
C THR A 24 -5.70 20.31 20.37
N PHE A 25 -5.55 19.64 19.23
CA PHE A 25 -4.24 19.49 18.58
C PHE A 25 -3.65 20.89 18.37
N ASP A 26 -2.54 21.21 19.04
CA ASP A 26 -1.82 22.48 18.86
C ASP A 26 -1.39 22.61 17.39
N ILE A 27 -2.07 23.51 16.65
CA ILE A 27 -1.68 23.82 15.28
C ILE A 27 -0.42 24.68 15.35
N GLN A 28 0.71 24.14 14.89
CA GLN A 28 1.97 24.87 14.85
C GLN A 28 1.97 25.85 13.68
N GLN A 29 2.37 27.09 13.98
CA GLN A 29 2.54 28.15 13.01
C GLN A 29 3.90 28.82 13.19
N GLN A 30 4.58 29.09 12.08
CA GLN A 30 5.82 29.88 12.07
C GLN A 30 5.78 30.89 10.93
N THR A 31 6.13 32.14 11.21
CA THR A 31 6.17 33.21 10.22
C THR A 31 7.61 33.50 9.80
N THR A 32 7.84 33.66 8.49
CA THR A 32 9.13 34.05 7.91
C THR A 32 8.93 35.11 6.81
N GLN A 33 10.01 35.75 6.39
CA GLN A 33 10.02 36.70 5.28
C GLN A 33 10.77 36.11 4.09
N VAL A 34 10.18 36.18 2.90
CA VAL A 34 10.71 35.55 1.67
C VAL A 34 10.62 36.49 0.48
N PRO A 35 11.51 36.37 -0.53
CA PRO A 35 11.46 37.20 -1.73
C PRO A 35 10.23 36.96 -2.59
N ASP A 36 9.78 35.71 -2.73
CA ASP A 36 8.62 35.39 -3.56
C ASP A 36 7.82 34.17 -3.08
N LYS A 37 6.76 33.82 -3.81
CA LYS A 37 5.86 32.72 -3.48
C LYS A 37 6.54 31.35 -3.50
N MET A 38 7.53 31.13 -4.38
CA MET A 38 8.25 29.86 -4.47
C MET A 38 9.22 29.70 -3.31
N ASP A 39 9.86 30.77 -2.86
CA ASP A 39 10.67 30.75 -1.64
C ASP A 39 9.83 30.43 -0.39
N CYS A 40 8.57 30.89 -0.33
CA CYS A 40 7.63 30.46 0.72
C CYS A 40 7.38 28.94 0.68
N VAL A 41 7.21 28.37 -0.52
CA VAL A 41 7.06 26.92 -0.71
C VAL A 41 8.31 26.17 -0.25
N PHE A 42 9.50 26.64 -0.61
CA PHE A 42 10.75 26.00 -0.18
C PHE A 42 10.98 26.09 1.33
N ALA A 43 10.61 27.21 1.96
CA ALA A 43 10.63 27.36 3.41
C ALA A 43 9.76 26.28 4.08
N CYS A 44 8.54 26.04 3.57
CA CYS A 44 7.68 24.98 4.10
C CYS A 44 8.23 23.57 3.84
N VAL A 45 8.79 23.30 2.66
CA VAL A 45 9.39 22.00 2.32
C VAL A 45 10.61 21.69 3.20
N GLY A 46 11.36 22.71 3.62
CA GLY A 46 12.48 22.56 4.55
C GLY A 46 12.06 22.25 6.00
N VAL A 47 10.78 22.45 6.35
CA VAL A 47 10.29 22.31 7.74
C VAL A 47 9.41 21.07 7.88
N PRO A 48 9.85 19.98 8.57
CA PRO A 48 9.18 18.68 8.54
C PRO A 48 7.69 18.67 8.93
N TRP A 49 7.31 19.55 9.86
CA TRP A 49 5.92 19.65 10.32
C TRP A 49 5.03 20.50 9.39
N CYS A 50 5.60 21.29 8.47
CA CYS A 50 4.83 22.20 7.63
C CYS A 50 4.08 21.46 6.52
N ARG A 51 2.76 21.65 6.47
CA ARG A 51 1.84 21.01 5.52
C ARG A 51 1.24 22.00 4.52
N SER A 52 1.09 23.26 4.91
CA SER A 52 0.61 24.33 4.05
C SER A 52 1.22 25.67 4.44
N MET A 53 0.96 26.71 3.64
CA MET A 53 1.42 28.06 3.93
C MET A 53 0.42 29.13 3.47
N ASN A 54 0.43 30.27 4.14
CA ASN A 54 -0.19 31.50 3.62
C ASN A 54 0.93 32.45 3.17
N PHE A 55 0.84 32.98 1.95
CA PHE A 55 1.78 33.94 1.39
C PHE A 55 1.10 35.29 1.22
N GLN A 56 1.70 36.35 1.78
CA GLN A 56 1.19 37.70 1.61
C GLN A 56 1.61 38.27 0.25
N THR A 57 0.64 38.69 -0.55
CA THR A 57 0.88 39.17 -1.93
C THR A 57 1.53 40.54 -1.98
N THR A 58 1.35 41.36 -0.95
CA THR A 58 1.97 42.69 -0.82
C THR A 58 3.29 42.58 -0.06
N ALA A 59 4.39 42.99 -0.67
CA ALA A 59 5.69 43.07 0.00
C ALA A 59 5.75 44.19 1.03
N HIS A 60 6.59 44.02 2.05
CA HIS A 60 7.02 45.10 2.94
C HIS A 60 8.01 46.05 2.23
N ASN A 61 8.35 47.16 2.89
CA ASN A 61 9.26 48.19 2.37
C ASN A 61 10.66 47.65 1.99
N ASN A 62 11.07 46.53 2.55
CA ASN A 62 12.33 45.84 2.25
C ASN A 62 12.25 44.93 1.01
N GLY A 63 11.09 44.86 0.34
CA GLY A 63 10.86 43.99 -0.81
C GLY A 63 10.57 42.53 -0.46
N LEU A 64 10.43 42.18 0.82
CA LEU A 64 10.12 40.81 1.27
C LEU A 64 8.63 40.64 1.59
N HIS A 65 8.14 39.44 1.37
CA HIS A 65 6.76 39.01 1.61
C HIS A 65 6.66 38.18 2.90
N VAL A 66 5.54 38.29 3.61
CA VAL A 66 5.26 37.43 4.77
C VAL A 66 4.82 36.05 4.30
N CYS A 67 5.44 35.01 4.86
CA CYS A 67 5.12 33.61 4.64
C CYS A 67 4.79 32.94 5.99
N GLU A 68 3.56 32.48 6.15
CA GLU A 68 3.09 31.77 7.33
C GLU A 68 3.12 30.26 7.05
N LEU A 69 4.02 29.53 7.70
CA LEU A 69 4.13 28.07 7.65
C LEU A 69 3.14 27.44 8.64
N LEU A 70 2.38 26.43 8.21
CA LEU A 70 1.27 25.84 8.99
C LEU A 70 1.43 24.32 9.08
N SER A 71 1.22 23.73 10.27
CA SER A 71 1.25 22.26 10.46
C SER A 71 -0.02 21.54 9.98
N THR A 72 -0.99 22.29 9.48
CA THR A 72 -2.30 21.83 9.03
C THR A 72 -2.52 22.26 7.57
N ASP A 73 -3.64 21.88 6.97
CA ASP A 73 -4.01 22.25 5.60
C ASP A 73 -5.54 22.40 5.45
N LYS A 74 -5.98 22.78 4.24
CA LYS A 74 -7.40 22.96 3.93
C LYS A 74 -8.22 21.68 3.98
N HIS A 75 -7.60 20.50 3.89
CA HIS A 75 -8.31 19.22 3.88
C HIS A 75 -8.67 18.79 5.30
N THR A 76 -7.78 19.05 6.26
CA THR A 76 -8.08 18.80 7.67
C THR A 76 -8.97 19.89 8.28
N HIS A 77 -8.82 21.16 7.85
CA HIS A 77 -9.50 22.31 8.46
C HIS A 77 -10.21 23.22 7.45
N GLN A 78 -10.97 22.63 6.52
CA GLN A 78 -11.67 23.39 5.48
C GLN A 78 -12.55 24.53 6.01
N LYS A 79 -13.18 24.33 7.19
CA LYS A 79 -14.07 25.31 7.83
C LYS A 79 -13.34 26.58 8.29
N ASN A 80 -12.02 26.53 8.43
CA ASN A 80 -11.18 27.64 8.91
C ASN A 80 -10.58 28.46 7.77
N MET A 81 -10.93 28.14 6.52
CA MET A 81 -10.52 28.89 5.34
C MET A 81 -11.40 30.12 5.15
N THR A 82 -10.83 31.30 5.37
CA THR A 82 -11.51 32.59 5.17
C THR A 82 -11.03 33.27 3.90
N ARG A 83 -11.91 34.04 3.25
CA ARG A 83 -11.50 34.88 2.12
C ARG A 83 -10.57 35.97 2.63
N ASN A 84 -9.44 36.16 1.96
CA ASN A 84 -8.49 37.20 2.28
C ASN A 84 -7.82 37.67 0.99
N ASP A 85 -7.93 38.96 0.68
CA ASP A 85 -7.42 39.51 -0.58
C ASP A 85 -5.91 39.83 -0.51
N THR A 86 -5.29 39.77 0.68
CA THR A 86 -3.85 40.01 0.89
C THR A 86 -3.04 38.73 1.03
N PHE A 87 -3.67 37.56 1.22
CA PHE A 87 -2.99 36.28 1.38
C PHE A 87 -3.49 35.24 0.37
N ILE A 88 -2.54 34.48 -0.19
CA ILE A 88 -2.81 33.28 -0.99
C ILE A 88 -2.39 32.06 -0.17
N HIS A 89 -3.26 31.06 -0.09
CA HIS A 89 -2.95 29.81 0.58
C HIS A 89 -2.42 28.76 -0.41
N PHE A 90 -1.36 28.06 -0.01
CA PHE A 90 -0.79 26.94 -0.75
C PHE A 90 -0.79 25.69 0.13
N SER A 91 -1.43 24.63 -0.33
CA SER A 91 -1.31 23.29 0.28
C SER A 91 -0.30 22.45 -0.50
N ILE A 92 0.61 21.77 0.21
CA ILE A 92 1.57 20.86 -0.41
C ILE A 92 0.81 19.60 -0.85
N LYS A 93 0.80 19.31 -2.17
CA LYS A 93 0.15 18.09 -2.66
C LYS A 93 0.79 16.86 -2.04
N ASN A 94 -0.05 15.95 -1.56
CA ASN A 94 0.35 14.70 -0.95
C ASN A 94 -0.77 13.66 -1.09
N GLN A 95 -0.44 12.39 -0.86
CA GLN A 95 -1.36 11.27 -1.10
C GLN A 95 -2.55 11.24 -0.12
N CYS A 96 -2.47 11.89 1.05
CA CYS A 96 -3.60 11.96 1.98
C CYS A 96 -4.74 12.86 1.49
N ILE A 97 -4.49 13.74 0.52
CA ILE A 97 -5.52 14.64 -0.05
C ILE A 97 -6.67 13.86 -0.68
N GLU A 98 -6.36 12.72 -1.31
CA GLU A 98 -7.36 11.87 -1.97
C GLU A 98 -8.13 10.98 -0.97
N SER A 99 -7.94 11.16 0.33
CA SER A 99 -8.54 10.35 1.39
C SER A 99 -8.35 8.83 1.16
N PRO A 100 -7.10 8.36 1.01
CA PRO A 100 -6.82 6.97 0.63
C PRO A 100 -7.16 5.95 1.75
N CYS A 101 -7.34 6.41 2.98
CA CYS A 101 -7.68 5.56 4.12
C CYS A 101 -9.18 5.28 4.17
N LEU A 102 -9.56 4.04 3.86
CA LEU A 102 -10.95 3.58 3.88
C LEU A 102 -11.49 3.38 5.30
N ASN A 103 -12.81 3.17 5.40
CA ASN A 103 -13.52 2.86 6.66
C ASN A 103 -13.32 3.90 7.78
N GLY A 104 -13.07 5.15 7.38
CA GLY A 104 -12.80 6.26 8.30
C GLY A 104 -11.50 6.10 9.08
N GLY A 105 -10.50 5.42 8.52
CA GLY A 105 -9.13 5.44 9.03
C GLY A 105 -8.47 6.82 8.86
N THR A 106 -7.50 7.11 9.70
CA THR A 106 -6.80 8.41 9.69
C THR A 106 -5.54 8.32 8.82
N CYS A 107 -5.43 9.19 7.82
CA CYS A 107 -4.23 9.28 6.97
C CYS A 107 -3.15 10.15 7.62
N SER A 108 -1.94 9.62 7.76
CA SER A 108 -0.78 10.37 8.23
C SER A 108 0.35 10.30 7.20
N LEU A 109 0.88 11.47 6.82
CA LEU A 109 2.03 11.53 5.91
C LEU A 109 3.30 11.15 6.63
N GLN A 110 4.07 10.28 5.99
CA GLN A 110 5.41 9.91 6.44
C GLN A 110 6.40 11.07 6.24
N ILE A 111 7.56 10.94 6.89
CA ILE A 111 8.60 11.99 6.94
C ILE A 111 9.03 12.45 5.54
N ASN A 112 9.04 11.56 4.55
CA ASN A 112 9.45 11.85 3.18
C ASN A 112 8.42 12.65 2.36
N ARG A 113 7.22 12.93 2.90
CA ARG A 113 6.08 13.63 2.26
C ARG A 113 5.52 13.00 0.97
N HIS A 114 6.10 11.90 0.50
CA HIS A 114 5.66 11.17 -0.68
C HIS A 114 4.91 9.89 -0.32
N ASP A 115 5.06 9.43 0.92
CA ASP A 115 4.46 8.23 1.45
C ASP A 115 3.46 8.55 2.57
N TYR A 116 2.48 7.68 2.79
CA TYR A 116 1.45 7.83 3.81
C TYR A 116 1.20 6.52 4.55
N HIS A 117 0.65 6.65 5.75
CA HIS A 117 0.23 5.53 6.56
C HIS A 117 -1.21 5.72 7.01
N CYS A 118 -2.02 4.66 6.93
CA CYS A 118 -3.37 4.66 7.45
C CYS A 118 -3.39 4.08 8.87
N GLN A 119 -3.73 4.92 9.84
CA GLN A 119 -4.14 4.45 11.15
C GLN A 119 -5.57 3.91 11.05
N CYS A 120 -5.68 2.59 11.00
CA CYS A 120 -6.96 1.91 10.88
C CYS A 120 -7.71 1.91 12.22
N LYS A 121 -9.03 2.08 12.17
CA LYS A 121 -9.90 1.88 13.33
C LYS A 121 -9.86 0.41 13.79
N LYS A 122 -10.18 0.15 15.05
CA LYS A 122 -10.24 -1.21 15.61
C LYS A 122 -11.13 -2.10 14.74
N GLY A 123 -10.65 -3.31 14.41
CA GLY A 123 -11.31 -4.26 13.52
C GLY A 123 -11.00 -4.06 12.03
N TYR A 124 -10.28 -3.01 11.67
CA TYR A 124 -9.77 -2.80 10.32
C TYR A 124 -8.24 -2.91 10.30
N HIS A 125 -7.72 -3.49 9.23
CA HIS A 125 -6.29 -3.64 9.00
C HIS A 125 -5.97 -3.12 7.60
N GLY A 126 -4.76 -2.57 7.43
CA GLY A 126 -4.27 -2.21 6.11
C GLY A 126 -4.12 -3.44 5.22
N LEU A 127 -4.20 -3.25 3.90
CA LEU A 127 -3.91 -4.32 2.96
C LEU A 127 -2.44 -4.78 3.16
N PRO A 128 -2.17 -6.08 3.39
CA PRO A 128 -0.81 -6.57 3.49
C PRO A 128 0.00 -6.20 2.24
N PHE A 129 1.27 -5.79 2.38
CA PHE A 129 2.09 -5.27 1.26
C PHE A 129 2.07 -6.15 -0.01
N GLY A 130 2.12 -7.48 0.15
CA GLY A 130 2.05 -8.41 -0.97
C GLY A 130 0.73 -8.34 -1.76
N CYS A 131 -0.38 -7.90 -1.15
CA CYS A 131 -1.66 -7.74 -1.83
C CYS A 131 -1.63 -6.56 -2.82
N SER A 132 -0.79 -5.56 -2.56
CA SER A 132 -0.58 -4.42 -3.46
C SER A 132 0.56 -4.64 -4.47
N SER A 133 1.54 -5.50 -4.15
CA SER A 133 2.70 -5.77 -5.01
C SER A 133 2.98 -7.28 -5.10
N HIS A 134 2.56 -7.89 -6.20
CA HIS A 134 2.73 -9.32 -6.50
C HIS A 134 2.83 -9.56 -8.02
N ALA A 135 3.45 -10.67 -8.39
CA ALA A 135 3.49 -11.14 -9.77
C ALA A 135 2.30 -12.06 -10.08
N ASN A 136 1.69 -11.89 -11.25
CA ASN A 136 0.63 -12.79 -11.72
C ASN A 136 1.22 -14.07 -12.33
N ILE A 137 0.69 -15.22 -11.92
CA ILE A 137 0.95 -16.51 -12.55
C ILE A 137 -0.29 -16.88 -13.36
N THR A 138 -0.18 -16.79 -14.68
CA THR A 138 -1.27 -17.06 -15.64
C THR A 138 -1.05 -18.31 -16.48
N ASP A 139 0.05 -19.03 -16.26
CA ASP A 139 0.40 -20.25 -16.99
C ASP A 139 -0.64 -21.36 -16.75
N ALA A 140 -1.48 -21.58 -17.76
CA ALA A 140 -2.55 -22.56 -17.75
C ALA A 140 -2.08 -23.97 -17.35
N THR A 141 -0.83 -24.32 -17.69
CA THR A 141 -0.27 -25.65 -17.41
C THR A 141 -0.13 -25.95 -15.91
N ARG A 142 -0.28 -24.95 -15.03
CA ARG A 142 -0.30 -25.13 -13.57
C ARG A 142 -1.64 -25.61 -13.03
N ASN A 143 -2.71 -25.46 -13.81
CA ASN A 143 -4.02 -25.87 -13.37
C ASN A 143 -4.07 -27.39 -13.16
N VAL A 144 -4.71 -27.86 -12.09
CA VAL A 144 -4.84 -29.29 -11.72
C VAL A 144 -5.39 -30.17 -12.85
N ASN A 145 -6.17 -29.60 -13.77
CA ASN A 145 -6.73 -30.34 -14.91
C ASN A 145 -5.67 -30.69 -15.97
N ASN A 146 -4.52 -30.01 -15.99
CA ASN A 146 -3.46 -30.28 -16.96
C ASN A 146 -2.67 -31.52 -16.57
N ALA A 147 -2.92 -32.61 -17.27
CA ALA A 147 -2.11 -33.82 -17.17
C ALA A 147 -0.76 -33.64 -17.87
N ASN A 148 0.23 -34.42 -17.44
CA ASN A 148 1.53 -34.53 -18.09
C ASN A 148 1.44 -35.40 -19.37
N THR A 149 0.66 -34.97 -20.36
CA THR A 149 0.41 -35.75 -21.60
C THR A 149 1.37 -35.40 -22.74
N THR A 150 2.06 -34.26 -22.69
CA THR A 150 3.02 -33.82 -23.71
C THR A 150 4.19 -33.10 -23.05
N ALA A 151 5.41 -33.57 -23.32
CA ALA A 151 6.65 -32.91 -22.90
C ALA A 151 6.71 -31.46 -23.42
N PRO A 152 7.37 -30.52 -22.71
CA PRO A 152 8.26 -30.74 -21.56
C PRO A 152 7.59 -30.61 -20.20
N ILE A 153 8.03 -31.47 -19.27
CA ILE A 153 7.67 -31.42 -17.85
C ILE A 153 8.24 -30.13 -17.24
N LYS A 154 7.42 -29.42 -16.47
CA LYS A 154 7.76 -28.16 -15.80
C LYS A 154 7.98 -28.35 -14.31
N CYS A 155 8.74 -27.45 -13.69
CA CYS A 155 9.06 -27.49 -12.26
C CYS A 155 9.31 -26.09 -11.69
N ASP A 156 9.32 -25.96 -10.36
CA ASP A 156 9.54 -24.70 -9.64
C ASP A 156 10.89 -24.62 -8.92
N LYS A 157 11.88 -25.41 -9.34
CA LYS A 157 13.25 -25.37 -8.76
C LYS A 157 13.91 -23.99 -8.95
N ARG A 158 13.46 -23.22 -9.94
CA ARG A 158 13.97 -21.89 -10.29
C ARG A 158 12.91 -20.79 -10.23
N ILE A 159 11.80 -21.02 -9.51
CA ILE A 159 10.84 -19.93 -9.26
C ILE A 159 11.57 -18.85 -8.44
N ALA A 160 11.44 -17.58 -8.84
CA ALA A 160 12.05 -16.49 -8.07
C ALA A 160 11.35 -16.37 -6.70
N LEU A 161 12.09 -15.87 -5.71
CA LEU A 161 11.49 -15.55 -4.42
C LEU A 161 10.64 -14.29 -4.57
N GLY A 162 9.38 -14.35 -4.14
CA GLY A 162 8.47 -13.22 -4.27
C GLY A 162 7.02 -13.59 -3.98
N TRP A 163 6.15 -12.57 -4.00
CA TRP A 163 4.71 -12.74 -3.87
C TRP A 163 4.07 -13.01 -5.22
N TYR A 164 3.25 -14.05 -5.29
CA TYR A 164 2.58 -14.49 -6.50
C TYR A 164 1.08 -14.61 -6.30
N ARG A 165 0.30 -14.28 -7.33
CA ARG A 165 -1.14 -14.52 -7.42
C ARG A 165 -1.44 -15.44 -8.59
N PHE A 166 -2.25 -16.47 -8.40
CA PHE A 166 -2.83 -17.20 -9.53
C PHE A 166 -3.97 -16.40 -10.15
N SER A 167 -3.96 -16.28 -11.48
CA SER A 167 -5.01 -15.60 -12.21
C SER A 167 -5.16 -16.15 -13.63
N GLY A 168 -6.29 -15.83 -14.27
CA GLY A 168 -6.58 -16.26 -15.65
C GLY A 168 -6.65 -17.79 -15.77
N ALA A 169 -6.03 -18.32 -16.83
CA ALA A 169 -6.11 -19.75 -17.17
C ALA A 169 -5.37 -20.66 -16.18
N ALA A 170 -4.49 -20.13 -15.33
CA ALA A 170 -3.86 -20.93 -14.28
C ALA A 170 -4.90 -21.37 -13.23
N GLY A 171 -5.97 -20.58 -13.01
CA GLY A 171 -6.84 -20.70 -11.85
C GLY A 171 -6.74 -19.48 -10.94
N VAL A 172 -7.38 -19.54 -9.78
CA VAL A 172 -7.48 -18.42 -8.83
C VAL A 172 -6.80 -18.68 -7.49
N ARG A 173 -6.48 -19.95 -7.18
CA ARG A 173 -5.86 -20.35 -5.91
C ARG A 173 -5.15 -21.70 -6.00
N MET A 174 -4.33 -22.04 -5.01
CA MET A 174 -3.81 -23.39 -4.84
C MET A 174 -4.93 -24.36 -4.43
N PRO A 175 -4.86 -25.64 -4.80
CA PRO A 175 -5.74 -26.66 -4.25
C PRO A 175 -5.42 -26.93 -2.77
N THR A 176 -6.45 -27.16 -1.96
CA THR A 176 -6.32 -27.58 -0.54
C THR A 176 -6.58 -29.07 -0.33
N ASN A 177 -6.77 -29.81 -1.43
CA ASN A 177 -6.92 -31.25 -1.44
C ASN A 177 -5.75 -31.88 -2.18
N CYS A 178 -5.42 -33.12 -1.84
CA CYS A 178 -4.34 -33.86 -2.48
C CYS A 178 -4.59 -34.01 -3.99
N VAL A 179 -3.72 -33.38 -4.78
CA VAL A 179 -3.76 -33.46 -6.25
C VAL A 179 -3.06 -34.74 -6.69
N PRO A 180 -3.66 -35.58 -7.56
CA PRO A 180 -3.00 -36.76 -8.11
C PRO A 180 -1.64 -36.44 -8.74
N THR A 181 -0.72 -37.41 -8.77
CA THR A 181 0.56 -37.27 -9.46
C THR A 181 0.36 -36.96 -10.96
N SER A 182 1.38 -36.41 -11.61
CA SER A 182 1.35 -36.12 -13.04
C SER A 182 0.31 -35.06 -13.46
N ARG A 183 -0.08 -34.17 -12.55
CA ARG A 183 -0.91 -32.98 -12.82
C ARG A 183 -0.07 -31.71 -12.78
N CYS A 184 -0.62 -30.62 -13.30
CA CYS A 184 0.02 -29.31 -13.33
C CYS A 184 1.31 -29.33 -14.18
N SER A 185 1.33 -30.22 -15.18
CA SER A 185 2.49 -30.49 -16.05
C SER A 185 3.80 -30.75 -15.28
N THR A 186 3.70 -31.40 -14.12
CA THR A 186 4.84 -31.81 -13.30
C THR A 186 4.71 -33.28 -12.90
N HIS A 187 5.79 -33.85 -12.38
CA HIS A 187 5.83 -35.18 -11.80
C HIS A 187 5.07 -35.26 -10.47
N ALA A 188 5.42 -34.36 -9.53
CA ALA A 188 4.86 -34.29 -8.19
C ALA A 188 4.08 -32.99 -8.01
N SER A 189 2.77 -33.12 -7.85
CA SER A 189 1.80 -32.02 -7.84
C SER A 189 1.69 -31.42 -6.44
N GLY A 190 1.92 -30.10 -6.34
CA GLY A 190 1.93 -29.36 -5.07
C GLY A 190 0.56 -28.79 -4.68
N TRP A 191 0.17 -28.95 -3.43
CA TRP A 191 -1.11 -28.53 -2.86
C TRP A 191 -0.94 -28.06 -1.41
N LEU A 192 -1.85 -27.23 -0.87
CA LEU A 192 -1.81 -26.77 0.52
C LEU A 192 -2.39 -27.81 1.46
N SER A 193 -1.68 -28.16 2.54
CA SER A 193 -2.15 -29.17 3.51
C SER A 193 -3.33 -28.73 4.36
N ASP A 194 -3.60 -27.43 4.41
CA ASP A 194 -4.58 -26.80 5.29
C ASP A 194 -5.44 -25.81 4.48
N PRO A 195 -6.65 -25.47 4.96
CA PRO A 195 -7.49 -24.44 4.33
C PRO A 195 -6.78 -23.08 4.25
N HIS A 196 -7.10 -22.30 3.21
CA HIS A 196 -6.55 -20.95 3.07
C HIS A 196 -6.93 -20.06 4.27
N PRO A 197 -6.07 -19.09 4.65
CA PRO A 197 -6.35 -18.21 5.78
C PRO A 197 -7.56 -17.31 5.52
N THR A 198 -8.20 -16.87 6.60
CA THR A 198 -9.16 -15.77 6.57
C THR A 198 -8.43 -14.43 6.49
N ILE A 199 -9.15 -13.35 6.16
CA ILE A 199 -8.60 -11.99 6.13
C ILE A 199 -8.04 -11.60 7.51
N GLU A 200 -8.72 -11.98 8.59
CA GLU A 200 -8.34 -11.65 9.97
C GLU A 200 -7.05 -12.33 10.43
N GLN A 201 -6.76 -13.53 9.91
CA GLN A 201 -5.52 -14.25 10.21
C GLN A 201 -4.29 -13.59 9.60
N GLY A 202 -4.47 -12.72 8.60
CA GLY A 202 -3.37 -12.05 7.91
C GLY A 202 -2.41 -13.02 7.21
N THR A 203 -1.13 -12.66 7.16
CA THR A 203 -0.09 -13.50 6.55
C THR A 203 0.22 -14.71 7.43
N THR A 204 -0.12 -15.90 6.94
CA THR A 204 0.04 -17.17 7.67
C THR A 204 1.06 -18.06 6.99
N THR A 205 1.96 -18.65 7.77
CA THR A 205 2.88 -19.68 7.28
C THR A 205 2.12 -20.99 7.10
N MET A 206 2.04 -21.49 5.87
CA MET A 206 1.35 -22.73 5.52
C MET A 206 2.31 -23.74 4.92
N LYS A 207 1.95 -25.02 5.00
CA LYS A 207 2.71 -26.12 4.40
C LYS A 207 2.10 -26.51 3.06
N VAL A 208 2.93 -26.47 2.01
CA VAL A 208 2.64 -27.09 0.72
C VAL A 208 3.18 -28.51 0.75
N CYS A 209 2.32 -29.47 0.47
CA CYS A 209 2.65 -30.88 0.26
C CYS A 209 2.77 -31.17 -1.23
N PHE A 210 3.69 -32.06 -1.61
CA PHE A 210 3.83 -32.53 -2.98
C PHE A 210 3.57 -34.04 -3.05
N HIS A 211 2.57 -34.40 -3.83
CA HIS A 211 2.16 -35.79 -3.99
C HIS A 211 3.13 -36.54 -4.90
N TRP A 212 3.64 -37.68 -4.43
CA TRP A 212 4.43 -38.62 -5.22
C TRP A 212 4.11 -40.06 -4.84
N SER A 213 4.06 -40.95 -5.84
CA SER A 213 3.67 -42.35 -5.64
C SER A 213 2.29 -42.44 -4.94
N LYS A 214 2.21 -43.06 -3.77
CA LYS A 214 0.99 -43.19 -2.96
C LYS A 214 0.93 -42.20 -1.78
N ASN A 215 1.93 -41.34 -1.62
CA ASN A 215 2.03 -40.41 -0.49
C ASN A 215 1.71 -38.98 -0.95
N CYS A 216 0.55 -38.48 -0.51
CA CYS A 216 0.08 -37.12 -0.78
C CYS A 216 1.02 -36.01 -0.28
N CYS A 217 1.89 -36.29 0.68
CA CYS A 217 2.88 -35.35 1.20
C CYS A 217 4.27 -35.99 1.26
N ASN A 218 4.74 -36.51 0.12
CA ASN A 218 6.07 -37.11 0.05
C ASN A 218 7.20 -36.08 0.24
N TRP A 219 6.98 -34.87 -0.27
CA TRP A 219 7.83 -33.71 0.02
C TRP A 219 6.98 -32.54 0.49
N SER A 220 7.60 -31.56 1.14
CA SER A 220 6.91 -30.34 1.55
C SER A 220 7.78 -29.09 1.51
N ARG A 221 7.12 -27.94 1.51
CA ARG A 221 7.69 -26.60 1.66
C ARG A 221 6.79 -25.76 2.54
N SER A 222 7.38 -24.94 3.41
CA SER A 222 6.64 -23.88 4.10
C SER A 222 6.67 -22.60 3.26
N ILE A 223 5.52 -21.98 3.07
CA ILE A 223 5.35 -20.71 2.36
C ILE A 223 4.48 -19.77 3.18
N ASN A 224 4.56 -18.47 2.91
CA ASN A 224 3.62 -17.51 3.48
C ASN A 224 2.43 -17.34 2.52
N VAL A 225 1.22 -17.34 3.07
CA VAL A 225 -0.03 -17.16 2.32
C VAL A 225 -0.84 -16.05 2.97
N THR A 226 -1.43 -15.20 2.16
CA THR A 226 -2.27 -14.09 2.63
C THR A 226 -3.55 -14.04 1.83
N ASN A 227 -4.66 -13.85 2.54
CA ASN A 227 -5.97 -13.59 1.95
C ASN A 227 -6.15 -12.07 1.78
N CYS A 228 -6.25 -11.62 0.53
CA CYS A 228 -6.44 -10.21 0.17
C CYS A 228 -7.92 -9.83 0.03
N GLY A 229 -8.84 -10.71 0.42
CA GLY A 229 -10.29 -10.55 0.26
C GLY A 229 -10.78 -11.15 -1.06
N GLU A 230 -10.35 -10.59 -2.19
CA GLU A 230 -10.79 -11.04 -3.52
C GLU A 230 -9.92 -12.17 -4.12
N PHE A 231 -8.70 -12.32 -3.61
CA PHE A 231 -7.74 -13.31 -4.09
C PHE A 231 -6.72 -13.65 -3.00
N PHE A 232 -5.95 -14.71 -3.26
CA PHE A 232 -4.84 -15.11 -2.41
C PHE A 232 -3.51 -14.80 -3.06
N ILE A 233 -2.54 -14.46 -2.23
CA ILE A 233 -1.14 -14.36 -2.63
C ILE A 233 -0.29 -15.38 -1.87
N TYR A 234 0.74 -15.85 -2.54
CA TYR A 234 1.63 -16.91 -2.07
C TYR A 234 3.07 -16.45 -2.22
N GLN A 235 3.82 -16.46 -1.12
CA GLN A 235 5.25 -16.21 -1.15
C GLN A 235 5.98 -17.51 -1.47
N PHE A 236 6.02 -17.87 -2.75
CA PHE A 236 6.65 -19.12 -3.17
C PHE A 236 8.15 -19.11 -2.98
N VAL A 237 8.67 -20.27 -2.62
CA VAL A 237 10.10 -20.54 -2.51
C VAL A 237 10.53 -21.61 -3.53
N PRO A 238 11.78 -21.61 -4.00
CA PRO A 238 12.32 -22.67 -4.85
C PRO A 238 12.08 -24.08 -4.28
N THR A 239 11.58 -24.97 -5.14
CA THR A 239 11.43 -26.39 -4.77
C THR A 239 12.79 -27.10 -4.70
N LEU A 240 12.87 -28.21 -3.96
CA LEU A 240 14.13 -28.95 -3.76
C LEU A 240 14.67 -29.59 -5.04
N THR A 241 13.76 -30.05 -5.91
CA THR A 241 14.09 -30.81 -7.12
C THR A 241 13.23 -30.33 -8.29
N CYS A 242 13.65 -30.66 -9.52
CA CYS A 242 12.90 -30.34 -10.72
C CYS A 242 11.85 -31.42 -11.06
N SER A 243 11.16 -31.90 -10.04
CA SER A 243 9.97 -32.76 -10.18
C SER A 243 8.76 -32.17 -9.47
N LEU A 244 8.92 -31.01 -8.82
CA LEU A 244 7.94 -30.41 -7.92
C LEU A 244 7.44 -29.12 -8.54
N ARG A 245 6.12 -28.90 -8.50
CA ARG A 245 5.51 -27.66 -8.98
C ARG A 245 4.27 -27.31 -8.16
N TYR A 246 4.12 -26.03 -7.83
CA TYR A 246 2.92 -25.50 -7.20
C TYR A 246 1.76 -25.52 -8.21
N CYS A 247 0.69 -26.26 -7.87
CA CYS A 247 -0.52 -26.34 -8.67
C CYS A 247 -1.49 -25.20 -8.34
N SER A 248 -2.45 -25.02 -9.24
CA SER A 248 -3.57 -24.10 -9.07
C SER A 248 -4.89 -24.73 -9.53
N GLU A 249 -6.01 -24.19 -9.05
CA GLU A 249 -7.36 -24.58 -9.44
C GLU A 249 -8.26 -23.36 -9.58
N HIS A 250 -9.42 -23.55 -10.20
CA HIS A 250 -10.51 -22.57 -10.20
C HIS A 250 -11.36 -22.74 -8.95
#